data_AF-A0A7V9ATX6-F1
#
_entry.id   AF-A0A7V9ATX6-F1
#
_cell.length_a   1.000
_cell.length_b   1.000
_cell.length_c   1.000
_cell.angle_alpha   90.00
_cell.angle_beta   90.00
_cell.angle_gamma   90.00
#
_symmetry.space_group_name_H-M   'P 1'
#
loop_
_entity.id
_entity.type
_entity.pdbx_description
1 polymer ?
#
loop_
_entity_poly.entity_id
_entity_poly.type
_entity_poly.pdbx_seq_one_letter_code
_entity_poly.pdbx_strand_id
1 'polypeptide(L)'
;MKFSVELAYSLSRADWTRASRRVAEEVGRVAAGAKPLVLETDGDSVTLGLRWDVSGADAGEAFDAARGAMGDLLKTVGNDPPLVRAEVAPRAAGPHGATGVLLTARSGVPGARVCEPDDFRVSHLADRDVMECTRAGRVLDGYLQRDALDIGEHFRWVFDGRTKELVGFDIKDFADFDLEAAEYESVWRPPLLNVPMLGVRGANAGTIIALTRMQFGDAPTPDVVAFDRAVEHSNSGQERSLEETAELWQAALALGDEKARFGLGYTLIDMGQYREAHEALRHYVRIDETNGWGWYWLGIACEAQADWEGAEYAYREAIRLEQEGSFETGADKVLALMPLRRRLREQGQPFSRVSEGWPWSRSET
;
A
#
# COMPACT_ATOMS: atom_id res chain seq x y z
N MET A 1 30.29 16.62 -10.48
CA MET A 1 30.05 16.50 -9.02
C MET A 1 28.56 16.26 -8.81
N LYS A 2 28.14 15.49 -7.79
CA LYS A 2 26.73 15.23 -7.50
C LYS A 2 26.36 15.96 -6.21
N PHE A 3 25.20 16.63 -6.20
CA PHE A 3 24.70 17.38 -5.05
C PHE A 3 23.23 17.06 -4.82
N SER A 4 22.76 17.28 -3.60
CA SER A 4 21.33 17.38 -3.30
C SER A 4 21.02 18.82 -2.89
N VAL A 5 19.98 19.40 -3.48
CA VAL A 5 19.45 20.72 -3.15
C VAL A 5 18.11 20.52 -2.45
N GLU A 6 17.96 21.11 -1.26
CA GLU A 6 16.73 21.05 -0.46
C GLU A 6 16.19 22.46 -0.26
N LEU A 7 14.91 22.67 -0.59
CA LEU A 7 14.21 23.92 -0.37
C LEU A 7 12.93 23.65 0.40
N ALA A 8 12.70 24.38 1.50
CA ALA A 8 11.49 24.28 2.30
C ALA A 8 10.74 25.61 2.42
N TYR A 9 9.43 25.60 2.16
CA TYR A 9 8.54 26.76 2.20
C TYR A 9 7.33 26.46 3.09
N SER A 10 6.90 27.41 3.91
CA SER A 10 5.67 27.27 4.71
C SER A 10 4.48 27.86 3.98
N LEU A 11 3.46 27.04 3.71
CA LEU A 11 2.24 27.38 3.00
C LEU A 11 1.02 27.30 3.95
N SER A 12 0.02 28.14 3.71
CA SER A 12 -1.29 27.96 4.36
C SER A 12 -1.96 26.69 3.85
N ARG A 13 -2.93 26.13 4.59
CA ARG A 13 -3.69 24.94 4.14
C ARG A 13 -4.34 25.12 2.77
N ALA A 14 -5.00 26.26 2.54
CA ALA A 14 -5.70 26.52 1.28
C ALA A 14 -4.71 26.63 0.11
N ASP A 15 -3.57 27.28 0.35
CA ASP A 15 -2.50 27.37 -0.64
C ASP A 15 -1.91 25.98 -0.94
N TRP A 16 -1.76 25.14 0.08
CA TRP A 16 -1.27 23.78 -0.06
C TRP A 16 -2.21 22.86 -0.83
N THR A 17 -3.52 22.91 -0.56
CA THR A 17 -4.50 22.12 -1.30
C THR A 17 -4.52 22.52 -2.78
N ARG A 18 -4.53 23.82 -3.07
CA ARG A 18 -4.45 24.35 -4.44
C ARG A 18 -3.14 23.93 -5.12
N ALA A 19 -2.02 23.98 -4.38
CA ALA A 19 -0.74 23.51 -4.87
C ALA A 19 -0.83 22.02 -5.23
N SER A 20 -1.33 21.15 -4.36
CA SER A 20 -1.33 19.70 -4.60
C SER A 20 -2.05 19.27 -5.89
N ARG A 21 -3.19 19.92 -6.22
CA ARG A 21 -3.93 19.70 -7.48
C ARG A 21 -3.12 20.15 -8.70
N ARG A 22 -2.55 21.36 -8.65
CA ARG A 22 -1.76 21.93 -9.77
C ARG A 22 -0.37 21.30 -9.92
N VAL A 23 0.25 20.93 -8.80
CA VAL A 23 1.49 20.17 -8.72
C VAL A 23 1.28 18.82 -9.38
N ALA A 24 0.19 18.10 -9.12
CA ALA A 24 -0.12 16.86 -9.84
C ALA A 24 -0.22 17.08 -11.37
N GLU A 25 -0.84 18.19 -11.81
CA GLU A 25 -0.95 18.57 -13.22
C GLU A 25 0.39 19.05 -13.85
N GLU A 26 1.28 19.70 -13.08
CA GLU A 26 2.51 20.34 -13.56
C GLU A 26 3.81 19.58 -13.23
N VAL A 27 3.80 18.62 -12.29
CA VAL A 27 4.98 17.81 -11.88
C VAL A 27 5.53 16.99 -13.03
N GLY A 28 4.67 16.63 -14.00
CA GLY A 28 5.11 16.04 -15.27
C GLY A 28 6.05 16.95 -16.09
N ARG A 29 6.07 18.27 -15.85
CA ARG A 29 6.90 19.25 -16.57
C ARG A 29 7.96 19.98 -15.72
N VAL A 30 7.67 20.30 -14.45
CA VAL A 30 8.55 21.18 -13.63
C VAL A 30 9.41 20.39 -12.62
N ALA A 31 8.98 19.20 -12.22
CA ALA A 31 9.61 18.43 -11.14
C ALA A 31 10.17 17.07 -11.59
N ALA A 32 10.71 16.99 -12.80
CA ALA A 32 11.48 15.83 -13.24
C ALA A 32 12.72 15.65 -12.33
N GLY A 33 12.57 14.87 -11.25
CA GLY A 33 13.64 14.52 -10.31
C GLY A 33 13.55 15.16 -8.91
N ALA A 34 12.51 15.95 -8.60
CA ALA A 34 12.30 16.46 -7.24
C ALA A 34 11.59 15.40 -6.38
N LYS A 35 12.06 15.16 -5.16
CA LYS A 35 11.41 14.32 -4.16
C LYS A 35 10.84 15.20 -3.05
N PRO A 36 9.60 15.01 -2.62
CA PRO A 36 9.11 15.67 -1.42
C PRO A 36 9.96 15.29 -0.21
N LEU A 37 10.23 16.25 0.66
CA LEU A 37 11.06 16.11 1.84
C LEU A 37 10.38 16.82 3.03
N VAL A 38 10.38 16.16 4.18
CA VAL A 38 10.09 16.69 5.53
C VAL A 38 9.02 17.78 5.59
N LEU A 39 7.78 17.36 5.88
CA LEU A 39 6.70 18.26 6.26
C LEU A 39 6.59 18.30 7.78
N GLU A 40 6.77 19.49 8.35
CA GLU A 40 6.21 19.81 9.66
C GLU A 40 4.82 20.41 9.44
N THR A 41 3.83 19.89 10.17
CA THR A 41 2.45 20.41 10.20
C THR A 41 2.17 20.90 11.61
N ASP A 42 1.92 22.19 11.78
CA ASP A 42 1.46 22.77 13.05
C ASP A 42 -0.08 22.86 13.14
N GLY A 43 -0.75 22.17 12.22
CA GLY A 43 -2.18 22.28 12.03
C GLY A 43 -2.47 23.32 10.97
N ASP A 44 -2.12 24.59 11.14
CA ASP A 44 -2.63 25.68 10.30
C ASP A 44 -1.75 26.02 9.08
N SER A 45 -0.51 25.51 9.07
CA SER A 45 0.43 25.60 7.96
C SER A 45 1.08 24.25 7.63
N VAL A 46 1.50 24.10 6.38
CA VAL A 46 2.24 22.93 5.89
C VAL A 46 3.57 23.41 5.32
N THR A 47 4.68 22.90 5.85
CA THR A 47 6.02 23.24 5.33
C THR A 47 6.42 22.29 4.21
N LEU A 48 6.28 22.70 2.95
CA LEU A 48 6.73 21.98 1.76
C LEU A 48 8.25 21.94 1.68
N GLY A 49 8.88 20.79 1.88
CA GLY A 49 10.24 20.56 1.41
C GLY A 49 10.27 19.85 0.06
N LEU A 50 11.09 20.31 -0.87
CA LEU A 50 11.45 19.57 -2.09
C LEU A 50 12.97 19.37 -2.13
N ARG A 51 13.38 18.17 -2.57
CA ARG A 51 14.77 17.79 -2.75
C ARG A 51 15.05 17.42 -4.21
N TRP A 52 16.02 18.05 -4.83
CA TRP A 52 16.51 17.69 -6.15
C TRP A 52 17.86 16.99 -6.05
N ASP A 53 18.00 15.86 -6.75
CA ASP A 53 19.29 15.19 -6.93
C ASP A 53 19.90 15.64 -8.27
N VAL A 54 20.95 16.47 -8.24
CA VAL A 54 21.52 17.10 -9.44
C VAL A 54 22.92 16.56 -9.73
N SER A 55 23.21 16.29 -11.01
CA SER A 55 24.52 15.85 -11.48
C SER A 55 25.06 16.74 -12.60
N GLY A 56 26.28 17.24 -12.44
CA GLY A 56 27.02 17.92 -13.51
C GLY A 56 26.94 19.45 -13.52
N ALA A 57 26.03 20.07 -12.76
CA ALA A 57 25.95 21.53 -12.59
C ALA A 57 26.85 22.03 -11.43
N ASP A 58 27.18 23.32 -11.43
CA ASP A 58 27.66 24.01 -10.22
C ASP A 58 26.54 23.98 -9.15
N ALA A 59 26.91 23.87 -7.88
CA ALA A 59 25.99 23.91 -6.75
C ALA A 59 25.10 25.17 -6.77
N GLY A 60 25.63 26.31 -7.24
CA GLY A 60 24.87 27.56 -7.38
C GLY A 60 23.80 27.50 -8.47
N GLU A 61 24.14 27.00 -9.67
CA GLU A 61 23.18 26.86 -10.78
C GLU A 61 22.08 25.84 -10.46
N ALA A 62 22.44 24.74 -9.79
CA ALA A 62 21.48 23.74 -9.32
C ALA A 62 20.50 24.33 -8.30
N PHE A 63 21.00 25.17 -7.39
CA PHE A 63 20.19 25.89 -6.41
C PHE A 63 19.23 26.87 -7.07
N ASP A 64 19.72 27.70 -8.00
CA ASP A 64 18.89 28.69 -8.69
C ASP A 64 17.82 28.05 -9.57
N ALA A 65 18.13 26.92 -10.23
CA ALA A 65 17.16 26.16 -10.99
C ALA A 65 16.06 25.56 -10.11
N ALA A 66 16.42 24.94 -8.97
CA ALA A 66 15.47 24.42 -8.00
C ALA A 66 14.58 25.54 -7.41
N ARG A 67 15.19 26.69 -7.09
CA ARG A 67 14.48 27.87 -6.58
C ARG A 67 13.56 28.49 -7.62
N GLY A 68 13.97 28.50 -8.88
CA GLY A 68 13.15 28.95 -10.02
C GLY A 68 11.95 28.05 -10.25
N ALA A 69 12.17 26.73 -10.31
CA ALA A 69 11.09 25.73 -10.44
C ALA A 69 10.08 25.83 -9.30
N MET A 70 10.56 25.98 -8.06
CA MET A 70 9.69 26.23 -6.91
C MET A 70 8.99 27.59 -7.00
N GLY A 71 9.69 28.65 -7.39
CA GLY A 71 9.08 29.97 -7.56
C GLY A 71 7.96 29.97 -8.61
N ASP A 72 8.12 29.23 -9.71
CA ASP A 72 7.08 29.07 -10.72
C ASP A 72 5.89 28.28 -10.16
N LEU A 73 6.13 27.22 -9.39
CA LEU A 73 5.10 26.50 -8.67
C LEU A 73 4.35 27.42 -7.67
N LEU A 74 5.05 28.22 -6.88
CA LEU A 74 4.46 29.13 -5.90
C LEU A 74 3.63 30.24 -6.56
N LYS A 75 4.03 30.72 -7.75
CA LYS A 75 3.22 31.67 -8.53
C LYS A 75 1.86 31.09 -8.93
N THR A 76 1.76 29.77 -9.17
CA THR A 76 0.46 29.16 -9.47
C THR A 76 -0.42 29.03 -8.23
N VAL A 77 0.15 29.09 -7.03
CA VAL A 77 -0.59 29.05 -5.76
C VAL A 77 -1.11 30.43 -5.36
N GLY A 78 -0.50 31.51 -5.86
CA GLY A 78 -0.97 32.89 -5.68
C GLY A 78 -0.39 33.61 -4.45
N ASN A 79 0.62 33.03 -3.81
CA ASN A 79 1.36 33.61 -2.68
C ASN A 79 2.87 33.39 -2.86
N ASP A 80 3.69 34.29 -2.28
CA ASP A 80 5.15 34.16 -2.20
C ASP A 80 5.53 33.76 -0.76
N PRO A 81 5.34 32.49 -0.37
CA PRO A 81 5.59 32.05 1.00
C PRO A 81 7.07 32.22 1.38
N PRO A 82 7.36 32.43 2.67
CA PRO A 82 8.73 32.53 3.13
C PRO A 82 9.47 31.20 2.91
N LEU A 83 10.66 31.29 2.31
CA LEU A 83 11.63 30.20 2.32
C LEU A 83 12.10 29.99 3.76
N VAL A 84 11.72 28.86 4.35
CA VAL A 84 12.00 28.51 5.75
C VAL A 84 13.34 27.80 5.89
N ARG A 85 13.72 27.01 4.87
CA ARG A 85 15.00 26.28 4.86
C ARG A 85 15.55 26.14 3.45
N ALA A 86 16.86 26.26 3.31
CA ALA A 86 17.58 26.00 2.07
C ALA A 86 18.92 25.32 2.39
N GLU A 87 19.20 24.19 1.74
CA GLU A 87 20.44 23.43 1.97
C GLU A 87 20.99 22.88 0.64
N VAL A 88 22.31 22.93 0.46
CA VAL A 88 23.01 22.32 -0.68
C VAL A 88 24.15 21.47 -0.15
N ALA A 89 24.06 20.15 -0.34
CA ALA A 89 25.01 19.20 0.22
C ALA A 89 25.72 18.39 -0.88
N PRO A 90 27.06 18.22 -0.82
CA PRO A 90 27.78 17.33 -1.71
C PRO A 90 27.40 15.87 -1.44
N ARG A 91 27.12 15.12 -2.51
CA ARG A 91 26.80 13.70 -2.42
C ARG A 91 28.10 12.92 -2.25
N ALA A 92 28.33 12.33 -1.07
CA ALA A 92 29.50 11.49 -0.82
C ALA A 92 29.61 10.36 -1.88
N ALA A 93 30.82 10.15 -2.41
CA ALA A 93 31.11 9.15 -3.43
C ALA A 93 31.35 7.76 -2.81
N GLY A 94 30.47 6.78 -3.09
CA GLY A 94 30.59 5.38 -2.62
C GLY A 94 29.25 4.85 -2.07
N PRO A 95 28.98 3.53 -2.10
CA PRO A 95 27.65 2.96 -2.43
C PRO A 95 26.52 3.19 -1.42
N HIS A 96 26.75 3.92 -0.33
CA HIS A 96 25.76 4.22 0.69
C HIS A 96 25.87 5.70 1.08
N GLY A 97 25.09 6.53 0.39
CA GLY A 97 24.92 7.96 0.69
C GLY A 97 23.48 8.23 1.08
N ALA A 98 23.06 7.68 2.22
CA ALA A 98 21.82 8.03 2.89
C ALA A 98 22.17 8.87 4.12
N THR A 99 21.90 10.17 4.09
CA THR A 99 21.57 10.95 5.30
C THR A 99 20.13 10.62 5.73
N GLY A 100 19.96 9.34 6.00
CA GLY A 100 18.78 8.72 6.58
C GLY A 100 19.32 7.48 7.24
N VAL A 101 19.09 7.35 8.54
CA VAL A 101 19.55 6.22 9.36
C VAL A 101 19.37 4.91 8.59
N LEU A 102 20.48 4.38 8.09
CA LEU A 102 20.58 3.10 7.40
C LEU A 102 21.13 2.12 8.43
N LEU A 103 20.24 1.49 9.19
CA LEU A 103 20.59 0.21 9.81
C LEU A 103 20.51 -0.84 8.71
N THR A 104 21.67 -1.34 8.32
CA THR A 104 21.81 -2.44 7.35
C THR A 104 21.08 -3.67 7.86
N ALA A 105 20.05 -4.12 7.14
CA ALA A 105 19.51 -5.47 7.27
C ALA A 105 19.56 -6.17 5.89
N ARG A 106 19.97 -7.44 5.94
CA ARG A 106 20.31 -8.30 4.80
C ARG A 106 19.06 -8.62 3.96
N SER A 107 18.81 -7.90 2.86
CA SER A 107 17.78 -8.35 1.89
C SER A 107 18.09 -8.07 0.42
N GLY A 108 19.29 -7.60 0.06
CA GLY A 108 19.75 -7.60 -1.33
C GLY A 108 19.02 -6.67 -2.31
N VAL A 109 18.03 -5.89 -1.87
CA VAL A 109 17.36 -4.86 -2.68
C VAL A 109 17.79 -3.47 -2.20
N PRO A 110 18.53 -2.66 -3.00
CA PRO A 110 18.99 -1.35 -2.58
C PRO A 110 17.83 -0.36 -2.42
N GLY A 111 17.53 0.05 -1.17
CA GLY A 111 16.63 1.18 -0.89
C GLY A 111 15.41 0.89 0.00
N ALA A 112 15.15 -0.36 0.37
CA ALA A 112 14.07 -0.68 1.30
C ALA A 112 14.48 -0.32 2.74
N ARG A 113 13.83 0.68 3.35
CA ARG A 113 13.87 0.85 4.81
C ARG A 113 12.92 -0.18 5.43
N VAL A 114 13.34 -0.77 6.54
CA VAL A 114 12.44 -1.59 7.37
C VAL A 114 11.37 -0.66 7.94
N CYS A 115 10.10 -0.89 7.62
CA CYS A 115 8.98 -0.18 8.25
C CYS A 115 8.94 -0.55 9.74
N GLU A 116 8.85 0.45 10.62
CA GLU A 116 8.57 0.25 12.03
C GLU A 116 7.11 -0.20 12.21
N PRO A 117 6.74 -0.88 13.32
CA PRO A 117 5.38 -1.38 13.54
C PRO A 117 4.27 -0.30 13.47
N ASP A 118 4.62 0.96 13.72
CA ASP A 118 3.71 2.12 13.68
C ASP A 118 3.79 2.92 12.37
N ASP A 119 4.56 2.45 11.38
CA ASP A 119 4.59 3.08 10.06
C ASP A 119 3.34 2.74 9.25
N PHE A 120 2.96 3.67 8.39
CA PHE A 120 1.84 3.54 7.45
C PHE A 120 2.37 3.54 6.02
N ARG A 121 1.73 2.75 5.18
CA ARG A 121 1.90 2.75 3.73
C ARG A 121 0.73 3.49 3.08
N VAL A 122 0.96 4.06 1.90
CA VAL A 122 -0.11 4.58 1.06
C VAL A 122 -0.19 3.74 -0.20
N SER A 123 -1.40 3.45 -0.64
CA SER A 123 -1.70 2.76 -1.88
C SER A 123 -2.67 3.62 -2.69
N HIS A 124 -2.27 4.04 -3.89
CA HIS A 124 -3.14 4.75 -4.83
C HIS A 124 -3.58 3.77 -5.92
N LEU A 125 -4.86 3.40 -5.88
CA LEU A 125 -5.51 2.49 -6.80
C LEU A 125 -6.22 3.31 -7.87
N ALA A 126 -5.44 3.75 -8.86
CA ALA A 126 -5.88 4.69 -9.89
C ALA A 126 -7.05 4.17 -10.74
N ASP A 127 -7.17 2.86 -10.93
CA ASP A 127 -8.26 2.22 -11.69
C ASP A 127 -9.62 2.28 -10.97
N ARG A 128 -9.58 2.32 -9.63
CA ARG A 128 -10.75 2.39 -8.75
C ARG A 128 -11.00 3.79 -8.20
N ASP A 129 -10.13 4.74 -8.53
CA ASP A 129 -10.09 6.09 -7.96
C ASP A 129 -10.12 6.09 -6.42
N VAL A 130 -9.29 5.23 -5.83
CA VAL A 130 -9.20 5.04 -4.38
C VAL A 130 -7.79 5.29 -3.88
N MET A 131 -7.67 5.96 -2.74
CA MET A 131 -6.43 6.03 -1.97
C MET A 131 -6.63 5.36 -0.62
N GLU A 132 -5.73 4.46 -0.27
CA GLU A 132 -5.65 3.80 1.04
C GLU A 132 -4.38 4.28 1.76
N CYS A 133 -4.47 4.49 3.07
CA CYS A 133 -3.33 4.68 3.96
C CYS A 133 -3.45 3.68 5.11
N THR A 134 -2.57 2.69 5.18
CA THR A 134 -2.74 1.52 6.04
C THR A 134 -1.51 1.30 6.91
N ARG A 135 -1.71 0.97 8.19
CA ARG A 135 -0.64 0.58 9.10
C ARG A 135 0.09 -0.66 8.57
N ALA A 136 1.42 -0.68 8.70
CA ALA A 136 2.25 -1.81 8.29
C ALA A 136 1.75 -3.11 8.93
N GLY A 137 1.72 -4.20 8.16
CA GLY A 137 1.21 -5.48 8.64
C GLY A 137 -0.32 -5.60 8.65
N ARG A 138 -1.06 -4.60 8.16
CA ARG A 138 -2.53 -4.59 8.11
C ARG A 138 -3.03 -4.42 6.67
N VAL A 139 -4.30 -4.74 6.47
CA VAL A 139 -5.07 -4.43 5.25
C VAL A 139 -6.30 -3.60 5.64
N LEU A 140 -6.87 -2.83 4.72
CA LEU A 140 -8.17 -2.16 4.92
C LEU A 140 -9.33 -2.95 4.32
N ASP A 141 -9.04 -3.88 3.41
CA ASP A 141 -10.01 -4.88 2.95
C ASP A 141 -10.50 -5.70 4.15
N GLY A 142 -11.80 -6.00 4.18
CA GLY A 142 -12.40 -6.86 5.21
C GLY A 142 -12.90 -6.16 6.50
N TYR A 143 -12.79 -4.83 6.63
CA TYR A 143 -13.38 -4.13 7.78
C TYR A 143 -14.86 -3.83 7.52
N LEU A 144 -15.71 -4.35 8.41
CA LEU A 144 -17.15 -4.09 8.44
C LEU A 144 -17.40 -2.60 8.73
N GLN A 145 -18.47 -2.02 8.17
CA GLN A 145 -18.86 -0.61 8.39
C GLN A 145 -18.90 -0.19 9.87
N ARG A 146 -19.11 -1.13 10.79
CA ARG A 146 -19.20 -0.87 12.24
C ARG A 146 -17.89 -0.45 12.91
N ASP A 147 -16.74 -0.73 12.29
CA ASP A 147 -15.40 -0.41 12.84
C ASP A 147 -14.74 0.75 12.07
N ALA A 148 -15.56 1.53 11.37
CA ALA A 148 -15.16 2.68 10.60
C ALA A 148 -15.84 3.97 11.11
N LEU A 149 -15.17 5.10 10.91
CA LEU A 149 -15.72 6.44 11.10
C LEU A 149 -15.69 7.16 9.76
N ASP A 150 -16.86 7.26 9.13
CA ASP A 150 -17.06 7.99 7.89
C ASP A 150 -17.15 9.50 8.16
N ILE A 151 -16.44 10.28 7.37
CA ILE A 151 -16.51 11.74 7.32
C ILE A 151 -16.94 12.08 5.90
N GLY A 152 -18.12 12.69 5.75
CA GLY A 152 -18.70 12.92 4.43
C GLY A 152 -18.97 11.62 3.67
N GLU A 153 -19.02 11.69 2.35
CA GLU A 153 -19.25 10.54 1.47
C GLU A 153 -17.95 9.80 1.08
N HIS A 154 -16.81 10.51 1.13
CA HIS A 154 -15.59 10.05 0.48
C HIS A 154 -14.51 9.57 1.44
N PHE A 155 -14.43 10.10 2.67
CA PHE A 155 -13.33 9.82 3.60
C PHE A 155 -13.76 8.88 4.72
N ARG A 156 -12.93 7.88 5.03
CA ARG A 156 -13.21 6.92 6.09
C ARG A 156 -11.99 6.60 6.93
N TRP A 157 -12.08 6.76 8.25
CA TRP A 157 -11.12 6.19 9.21
C TRP A 157 -11.49 4.74 9.53
N VAL A 158 -10.51 3.86 9.66
CA VAL A 158 -10.70 2.44 9.95
C VAL A 158 -9.95 2.05 11.22
N PHE A 159 -10.66 1.37 12.13
CA PHE A 159 -10.14 0.92 13.41
C PHE A 159 -10.24 -0.59 13.56
N ASP A 160 -9.37 -1.15 14.37
CA ASP A 160 -9.46 -2.54 14.77
C ASP A 160 -10.63 -2.71 15.73
N GLY A 161 -11.61 -3.55 15.37
CA GLY A 161 -12.83 -3.68 16.17
C GLY A 161 -12.61 -4.20 17.59
N ARG A 162 -11.52 -4.93 17.86
CA ARG A 162 -11.18 -5.50 19.17
C ARG A 162 -10.35 -4.56 20.02
N THR A 163 -9.26 -4.04 19.45
CA THR A 163 -8.27 -3.21 20.16
C THR A 163 -8.60 -1.73 20.13
N LYS A 164 -9.47 -1.32 19.20
CA LYS A 164 -9.80 0.09 18.88
C LYS A 164 -8.58 0.90 18.42
N GLU A 165 -7.50 0.24 18.05
CA GLU A 165 -6.34 0.87 17.44
C GLU A 165 -6.65 1.33 16.01
N LEU A 166 -6.03 2.43 15.59
CA LEU A 166 -6.13 2.91 14.23
C LEU A 166 -5.45 1.92 13.27
N VAL A 167 -6.19 1.47 12.26
CA VAL A 167 -5.67 0.64 11.17
C VAL A 167 -5.25 1.51 10.00
N GLY A 168 -5.98 2.58 9.72
CA GLY A 168 -5.71 3.45 8.59
C GLY A 168 -6.89 4.31 8.18
N PHE A 169 -6.84 4.83 6.96
CA PHE A 169 -7.97 5.50 6.32
C PHE A 169 -8.01 5.18 4.83
N ASP A 170 -9.17 5.35 4.24
CA ASP A 170 -9.34 5.30 2.78
C ASP A 170 -10.19 6.46 2.28
N ILE A 171 -10.03 6.72 0.99
CA ILE A 171 -10.69 7.80 0.25
C ILE A 171 -11.20 7.24 -1.05
N LYS A 172 -12.47 7.49 -1.34
CA LYS A 172 -13.09 7.28 -2.65
C LYS A 172 -13.10 8.58 -3.44
N ASP A 173 -13.19 8.46 -4.76
CA ASP A 173 -13.16 9.59 -5.67
C ASP A 173 -11.90 10.46 -5.42
N PHE A 174 -10.77 9.77 -5.24
CA PHE A 174 -9.53 10.37 -4.76
C PHE A 174 -8.98 11.44 -5.71
N ALA A 175 -9.20 11.35 -7.02
CA ALA A 175 -8.82 12.38 -7.98
C ALA A 175 -9.53 13.70 -7.66
N ASP A 176 -10.83 13.66 -7.36
CA ASP A 176 -11.70 14.83 -7.18
C ASP A 176 -11.90 15.25 -5.71
N PHE A 177 -11.44 14.46 -4.74
CA PHE A 177 -11.61 14.71 -3.31
C PHE A 177 -11.23 16.14 -2.87
N ASP A 178 -12.20 16.93 -2.39
CA ASP A 178 -11.99 18.34 -2.07
C ASP A 178 -11.48 18.55 -0.64
N LEU A 179 -10.15 18.61 -0.50
CA LEU A 179 -9.47 18.85 0.78
C LEU A 179 -9.81 20.20 1.46
N GLU A 180 -10.46 21.14 0.76
CA GLU A 180 -10.88 22.44 1.31
C GLU A 180 -12.33 22.43 1.82
N ALA A 181 -13.11 21.39 1.52
CA ALA A 181 -14.49 21.35 1.95
C ALA A 181 -14.57 21.34 3.48
N ALA A 182 -15.44 22.19 4.04
CA ALA A 182 -15.56 22.39 5.48
C ALA A 182 -15.86 21.10 6.26
N GLU A 183 -16.48 20.12 5.62
CA GLU A 183 -16.75 18.79 6.18
C GLU A 183 -15.47 17.99 6.48
N TYR A 184 -14.38 18.22 5.74
CA TYR A 184 -13.11 17.51 5.90
C TYR A 184 -12.09 18.26 6.76
N GLU A 185 -12.45 19.35 7.44
CA GLU A 185 -11.53 20.12 8.32
C GLU A 185 -10.84 19.23 9.37
N SER A 186 -11.49 18.16 9.83
CA SER A 186 -10.94 17.21 10.80
C SER A 186 -9.76 16.39 10.28
N VAL A 187 -9.61 16.20 8.96
CA VAL A 187 -8.49 15.43 8.38
C VAL A 187 -7.14 16.16 8.50
N TRP A 188 -7.17 17.47 8.80
CA TRP A 188 -6.00 18.31 9.09
C TRP A 188 -5.57 18.29 10.56
N ARG A 189 -6.30 17.56 11.41
CA ARG A 189 -6.01 17.41 12.84
C ARG A 189 -5.43 16.00 13.10
N PRO A 190 -4.91 15.73 14.31
CA PRO A 190 -4.51 14.38 14.70
C PRO A 190 -5.63 13.35 14.43
N PRO A 191 -5.29 12.09 14.15
CA PRO A 191 -4.02 11.43 14.44
C PRO A 191 -2.87 11.81 13.47
N LEU A 192 -1.64 11.75 13.98
CA LEU A 192 -0.42 12.01 13.22
C LEU A 192 0.26 10.69 12.88
N LEU A 193 0.50 10.44 11.59
CA LEU A 193 0.96 9.16 11.05
C LEU A 193 2.36 9.31 10.45
N ASN A 194 3.14 8.23 10.52
CA ASN A 194 4.43 8.13 9.86
C ASN A 194 4.25 7.44 8.51
N VAL A 195 4.62 8.09 7.40
CA VAL A 195 4.50 7.51 6.06
C VAL A 195 5.87 7.58 5.37
N PRO A 196 6.74 6.57 5.58
CA PRO A 196 8.10 6.58 5.04
C PRO A 196 8.16 6.72 3.52
N MET A 197 7.18 6.17 2.78
CA MET A 197 7.11 6.27 1.32
C MET A 197 7.01 7.72 0.82
N LEU A 198 6.33 8.57 1.59
CA LEU A 198 6.19 10.00 1.31
C LEU A 198 7.25 10.85 2.02
N GLY A 199 8.17 10.22 2.76
CA GLY A 199 9.24 10.92 3.47
C GLY A 199 8.77 11.73 4.70
N VAL A 200 7.59 11.45 5.24
CA VAL A 200 6.99 12.21 6.37
C VAL A 200 6.89 11.41 7.65
N ARG A 201 7.05 12.11 8.78
CA ARG A 201 6.83 11.61 10.13
C ARG A 201 5.89 12.56 10.86
N GLY A 202 4.84 12.02 11.49
CA GLY A 202 3.85 12.82 12.21
C GLY A 202 2.99 13.72 11.32
N ALA A 203 2.49 13.20 10.19
CA ALA A 203 1.60 13.94 9.28
C ALA A 203 0.12 13.58 9.52
N ASN A 204 -0.78 14.56 9.43
CA ASN A 204 -2.23 14.32 9.43
C ASN A 204 -2.68 13.76 8.06
N ALA A 205 -3.93 13.25 8.00
CA ALA A 205 -4.48 12.68 6.77
C ALA A 205 -4.46 13.69 5.60
N GLY A 206 -4.89 14.94 5.80
CA GLY A 206 -4.89 15.98 4.76
C GLY A 206 -3.53 16.18 4.09
N THR A 207 -2.47 16.16 4.91
CA THR A 207 -1.08 16.27 4.46
C THR A 207 -0.66 15.05 3.63
N ILE A 208 -1.02 13.85 4.08
CA ILE A 208 -0.70 12.58 3.39
C ILE A 208 -1.41 12.52 2.03
N ILE A 209 -2.68 12.93 1.97
CA ILE A 209 -3.50 12.99 0.75
C ILE A 209 -2.87 13.91 -0.28
N ALA A 210 -2.56 15.15 0.15
CA ALA A 210 -1.94 16.15 -0.71
C ALA A 210 -0.58 15.67 -1.25
N LEU A 211 0.27 15.10 -0.40
CA LEU A 211 1.56 14.56 -0.83
C LEU A 211 1.43 13.39 -1.81
N THR A 212 0.44 12.53 -1.60
CA THR A 212 0.19 11.40 -2.50
C THR A 212 -0.17 11.91 -3.89
N ARG A 213 -1.09 12.89 -3.98
CA ARG A 213 -1.42 13.55 -5.26
C ARG A 213 -0.20 14.20 -5.91
N MET A 214 0.61 14.91 -5.14
CA MET A 214 1.80 15.58 -5.68
C MET A 214 2.84 14.62 -6.22
N GLN A 215 3.04 13.48 -5.55
CA GLN A 215 4.08 12.52 -5.90
C GLN A 215 3.66 11.56 -7.01
N PHE A 216 2.38 11.18 -7.04
CA PHE A 216 1.90 10.14 -7.94
C PHE A 216 0.91 10.65 -8.99
N GLY A 217 0.25 11.79 -8.77
CA GLY A 217 -0.81 12.28 -9.66
C GLY A 217 -1.86 11.20 -9.90
N ASP A 218 -2.18 10.95 -11.18
CA ASP A 218 -3.11 9.91 -11.60
C ASP A 218 -2.45 8.51 -11.69
N ALA A 219 -1.14 8.40 -11.42
CA ALA A 219 -0.44 7.12 -11.51
C ALA A 219 -0.62 6.30 -10.23
N PRO A 220 -0.77 4.97 -10.33
CA PRO A 220 -0.81 4.10 -9.16
C PRO A 220 0.52 4.08 -8.41
N THR A 221 0.48 3.79 -7.12
CA THR A 221 1.69 3.65 -6.30
C THR A 221 2.46 2.37 -6.65
N PRO A 222 3.77 2.28 -6.35
CA PRO A 222 4.60 1.13 -6.73
C PRO A 222 4.12 -0.22 -6.17
N ASP A 223 3.54 -0.22 -4.97
CA ASP A 223 2.97 -1.42 -4.36
C ASP A 223 1.76 -1.94 -5.14
N VAL A 224 0.87 -1.04 -5.57
CA VAL A 224 -0.30 -1.35 -6.42
C VAL A 224 0.18 -1.89 -7.78
N VAL A 225 1.16 -1.23 -8.40
CA VAL A 225 1.74 -1.72 -9.68
C VAL A 225 2.33 -3.12 -9.53
N ALA A 226 3.04 -3.40 -8.43
CA ALA A 226 3.61 -4.72 -8.20
C ALA A 226 2.52 -5.78 -7.96
N PHE A 227 1.48 -5.43 -7.19
CA PHE A 227 0.34 -6.29 -6.93
C PHE A 227 -0.41 -6.62 -8.23
N ASP A 228 -0.73 -5.62 -9.05
CA ASP A 228 -1.46 -5.79 -10.31
C ASP A 228 -0.67 -6.66 -11.28
N ARG A 229 0.65 -6.46 -11.39
CA ARG A 229 1.50 -7.34 -12.21
C ARG A 229 1.46 -8.80 -11.73
N ALA A 230 1.42 -9.02 -10.42
CA ALA A 230 1.31 -10.36 -9.86
C ALA A 230 -0.07 -10.98 -10.16
N VAL A 231 -1.15 -10.20 -10.09
CA VAL A 231 -2.51 -10.61 -10.49
C VAL A 231 -2.54 -10.97 -11.98
N GLU A 232 -2.05 -10.09 -12.85
CA GLU A 232 -2.02 -10.28 -14.30
C GLU A 232 -1.27 -11.55 -14.68
N HIS A 233 -0.07 -11.75 -14.12
CA HIS A 233 0.72 -12.94 -14.36
C HIS A 233 0.06 -14.20 -13.78
N SER A 234 -0.58 -14.10 -12.61
CA SER A 234 -1.36 -15.22 -12.06
C SER A 234 -2.54 -15.62 -12.95
N ASN A 235 -3.10 -14.65 -13.69
CA ASN A 235 -4.25 -14.86 -14.58
C ASN A 235 -3.87 -15.28 -16.01
N SER A 236 -2.58 -15.37 -16.37
CA SER A 236 -2.13 -15.65 -17.74
C SER A 236 -2.32 -17.11 -18.20
N GLY A 237 -3.12 -17.90 -17.48
CA GLY A 237 -3.54 -19.25 -17.88
C GLY A 237 -2.43 -20.31 -17.77
N GLN A 238 -2.52 -21.34 -18.62
CA GLN A 238 -1.69 -22.56 -18.54
C GLN A 238 -0.19 -22.33 -18.79
N GLU A 239 0.21 -21.17 -19.33
CA GLU A 239 1.60 -20.84 -19.63
C GLU A 239 2.29 -20.02 -18.52
N ARG A 240 1.61 -19.71 -17.41
CA ARG A 240 2.22 -18.94 -16.32
C ARG A 240 3.32 -19.74 -15.62
N SER A 241 4.48 -19.12 -15.41
CA SER A 241 5.46 -19.66 -14.45
C SER A 241 4.95 -19.44 -13.02
N LEU A 242 4.84 -20.52 -12.25
CA LEU A 242 4.43 -20.41 -10.84
C LEU A 242 5.53 -19.74 -10.00
N GLU A 243 6.79 -20.01 -10.34
CA GLU A 243 7.96 -19.39 -9.72
C GLU A 243 7.96 -17.88 -9.95
N GLU A 244 7.80 -17.42 -11.19
CA GLU A 244 7.72 -16.00 -11.51
C GLU A 244 6.50 -15.34 -10.83
N THR A 245 5.35 -16.03 -10.81
CA THR A 245 4.17 -15.52 -10.09
C THR A 245 4.46 -15.33 -8.60
N ALA A 246 5.13 -16.30 -7.96
CA ALA A 246 5.50 -16.22 -6.55
C ALA A 246 6.51 -15.09 -6.30
N GLU A 247 7.48 -14.87 -7.19
CA GLU A 247 8.42 -13.75 -7.13
C GLU A 247 7.71 -12.39 -7.22
N LEU A 248 6.72 -12.26 -8.11
CA LEU A 248 5.92 -11.05 -8.23
C LEU A 248 5.10 -10.78 -6.97
N TRP A 249 4.47 -11.80 -6.37
CA TRP A 249 3.80 -11.66 -5.07
C TRP A 249 4.77 -11.26 -3.95
N GLN A 250 5.96 -11.85 -3.92
CA GLN A 250 7.00 -11.48 -2.95
C GLN A 250 7.48 -10.04 -3.14
N ALA A 251 7.53 -9.54 -4.39
CA ALA A 251 7.85 -8.14 -4.65
C ALA A 251 6.78 -7.19 -4.10
N ALA A 252 5.49 -7.51 -4.29
CA ALA A 252 4.40 -6.74 -3.68
C ALA A 252 4.45 -6.76 -2.14
N LEU A 253 4.76 -7.90 -1.53
CA LEU A 253 4.98 -8.01 -0.08
C LEU A 253 6.18 -7.21 0.41
N ALA A 254 7.27 -7.17 -0.37
CA ALA A 254 8.45 -6.37 -0.04
C ALA A 254 8.16 -4.87 -0.08
N LEU A 255 7.14 -4.45 -0.82
CA LEU A 255 6.60 -3.08 -0.83
C LEU A 255 5.54 -2.84 0.27
N GLY A 256 5.21 -3.87 1.05
CA GLY A 256 4.33 -3.79 2.20
C GLY A 256 2.87 -4.11 1.92
N ASP A 257 2.51 -4.54 0.70
CA ASP A 257 1.12 -4.90 0.41
C ASP A 257 0.77 -6.30 0.92
N GLU A 258 0.19 -6.35 2.12
CA GLU A 258 -0.11 -7.59 2.81
C GLU A 258 -1.23 -8.42 2.15
N LYS A 259 -1.99 -7.82 1.22
CA LYS A 259 -2.94 -8.54 0.36
C LYS A 259 -2.22 -9.60 -0.47
N ALA A 260 -0.96 -9.36 -0.84
CA ALA A 260 -0.16 -10.29 -1.64
C ALA A 260 0.13 -11.64 -0.93
N ARG A 261 -0.04 -11.74 0.41
CA ARG A 261 0.08 -13.03 1.12
C ARG A 261 -0.94 -14.05 0.64
N PHE A 262 -2.13 -13.58 0.29
CA PHE A 262 -3.18 -14.39 -0.28
C PHE A 262 -2.78 -14.95 -1.65
N GLY A 263 -2.33 -14.05 -2.55
CA GLY A 263 -1.75 -14.35 -3.87
C GLY A 263 -0.65 -15.40 -3.83
N LEU A 264 0.31 -15.16 -2.93
CA LEU A 264 1.44 -16.05 -2.70
C LEU A 264 0.97 -17.41 -2.19
N GLY A 265 0.08 -17.45 -1.19
CA GLY A 265 -0.43 -18.70 -0.61
C GLY A 265 -1.11 -19.59 -1.65
N TYR A 266 -1.97 -19.01 -2.49
CA TYR A 266 -2.58 -19.72 -3.61
C TYR A 266 -1.55 -20.27 -4.60
N THR A 267 -0.58 -19.44 -5.00
CA THR A 267 0.46 -19.85 -5.96
C THR A 267 1.33 -20.97 -5.38
N LEU A 268 1.66 -20.91 -4.09
CA LEU A 268 2.41 -21.95 -3.39
C LEU A 268 1.66 -23.29 -3.33
N ILE A 269 0.33 -23.28 -3.21
CA ILE A 269 -0.49 -24.51 -3.31
C ILE A 269 -0.33 -25.13 -4.70
N ASP A 270 -0.38 -24.33 -5.77
CA ASP A 270 -0.19 -24.81 -7.14
C ASP A 270 1.22 -25.37 -7.37
N MET A 271 2.22 -24.81 -6.67
CA MET A 271 3.60 -25.33 -6.68
C MET A 271 3.79 -26.60 -5.83
N GLY A 272 2.77 -27.03 -5.08
CA GLY A 272 2.88 -28.14 -4.12
C GLY A 272 3.64 -27.80 -2.83
N GLN A 273 3.91 -26.52 -2.58
CA GLN A 273 4.62 -26.00 -1.40
C GLN A 273 3.63 -25.70 -0.26
N TYR A 274 2.99 -26.75 0.25
CA TYR A 274 1.82 -26.62 1.12
C TYR A 274 2.12 -26.02 2.50
N ARG A 275 3.31 -26.27 3.05
CA ARG A 275 3.71 -25.75 4.37
C ARG A 275 3.88 -24.24 4.32
N GLU A 276 4.59 -23.75 3.30
CA GLU A 276 4.81 -22.33 3.03
C GLU A 276 3.47 -21.64 2.71
N ALA A 277 2.60 -22.29 1.92
CA ALA A 277 1.26 -21.79 1.65
C ALA A 277 0.43 -21.62 2.93
N HIS A 278 0.43 -22.63 3.80
CA HIS A 278 -0.26 -22.57 5.08
C HIS A 278 0.27 -21.43 5.96
N GLU A 279 1.58 -21.22 6.02
CA GLU A 279 2.17 -20.10 6.78
C GLU A 279 1.70 -18.74 6.25
N ALA A 280 1.71 -18.55 4.92
CA ALA A 280 1.25 -17.33 4.27
C ALA A 280 -0.26 -17.07 4.49
N LEU A 281 -1.09 -18.09 4.27
CA LEU A 281 -2.55 -17.99 4.41
C LEU A 281 -2.98 -17.84 5.87
N ARG A 282 -2.33 -18.55 6.80
CA ARG A 282 -2.55 -18.37 8.24
C ARG A 282 -2.19 -16.95 8.69
N HIS A 283 -1.20 -16.33 8.06
CA HIS A 283 -0.93 -14.91 8.30
C HIS A 283 -2.03 -14.02 7.71
N TYR A 284 -2.47 -14.31 6.49
CA TYR A 284 -3.51 -13.53 5.81
C TYR A 284 -4.84 -13.53 6.59
N VAL A 285 -5.35 -14.70 7.00
CA VAL A 285 -6.62 -14.76 7.76
C VAL A 285 -6.55 -14.12 9.15
N ARG A 286 -5.33 -13.91 9.70
CA ARG A 286 -5.15 -13.18 10.97
C ARG A 286 -5.22 -11.66 10.81
N ILE A 287 -4.87 -11.15 9.62
CA ILE A 287 -4.92 -9.71 9.33
C ILE A 287 -6.26 -9.31 8.69
N ASP A 288 -6.89 -10.26 7.99
CA ASP A 288 -8.22 -10.14 7.38
C ASP A 288 -9.06 -11.36 7.80
N GLU A 289 -9.69 -11.25 8.98
CA GLU A 289 -10.50 -12.34 9.55
C GLU A 289 -11.83 -12.56 8.81
N THR A 290 -12.26 -11.62 7.95
CA THR A 290 -13.57 -11.64 7.29
C THR A 290 -13.52 -12.11 5.84
N ASN A 291 -12.32 -12.42 5.33
CA ASN A 291 -12.13 -12.93 3.99
C ASN A 291 -12.42 -14.44 3.91
N GLY A 292 -13.60 -14.81 3.41
CA GLY A 292 -14.01 -16.21 3.24
C GLY A 292 -13.05 -17.01 2.36
N TRP A 293 -12.53 -16.41 1.28
CA TRP A 293 -11.55 -17.06 0.40
C TRP A 293 -10.22 -17.33 1.11
N GLY A 294 -9.76 -16.43 1.97
CA GLY A 294 -8.56 -16.64 2.80
C GLY A 294 -8.68 -17.90 3.66
N TRP A 295 -9.84 -18.08 4.30
CA TRP A 295 -10.15 -19.27 5.08
C TRP A 295 -10.27 -20.54 4.23
N TYR A 296 -10.94 -20.45 3.07
CA TYR A 296 -11.03 -21.57 2.12
C TYR A 296 -9.64 -22.07 1.69
N TRP A 297 -8.76 -21.16 1.25
CA TRP A 297 -7.42 -21.53 0.79
C TRP A 297 -6.56 -22.05 1.93
N LEU A 298 -6.72 -21.53 3.14
CA LEU A 298 -6.07 -22.10 4.33
C LEU A 298 -6.52 -23.55 4.56
N GLY A 299 -7.81 -23.83 4.39
CA GLY A 299 -8.36 -25.19 4.45
C GLY A 299 -7.73 -26.14 3.43
N ILE A 300 -7.57 -25.67 2.19
CA ILE A 300 -6.87 -26.41 1.13
C ILE A 300 -5.42 -26.71 1.52
N ALA A 301 -4.70 -25.75 2.08
CA ALA A 301 -3.32 -25.93 2.51
C ALA A 301 -3.19 -26.93 3.69
N CYS A 302 -4.14 -26.92 4.64
CA CYS A 302 -4.22 -27.91 5.72
C CYS A 302 -4.50 -29.31 5.17
N GLU A 303 -5.46 -29.42 4.25
CA GLU A 303 -5.86 -30.69 3.64
C GLU A 303 -4.71 -31.34 2.87
N ALA A 304 -3.95 -30.55 2.11
CA ALA A 304 -2.78 -31.03 1.38
C ALA A 304 -1.66 -31.55 2.30
N GLN A 305 -1.60 -31.05 3.54
CA GLN A 305 -0.71 -31.52 4.60
C GLN A 305 -1.30 -32.66 5.45
N ALA A 306 -2.51 -33.13 5.13
CA ALA A 306 -3.28 -34.11 5.91
C ALA A 306 -3.61 -33.64 7.34
N ASP A 307 -3.61 -32.33 7.59
CA ASP A 307 -4.21 -31.73 8.79
C ASP A 307 -5.71 -31.60 8.59
N TRP A 308 -6.42 -32.71 8.80
CA TRP A 308 -7.86 -32.79 8.57
C TRP A 308 -8.67 -31.92 9.54
N GLU A 309 -8.19 -31.77 10.77
CA GLU A 309 -8.85 -30.96 11.80
C GLU A 309 -8.72 -29.46 11.46
N GLY A 310 -7.51 -29.03 11.09
CA GLY A 310 -7.26 -27.66 10.63
C GLY A 310 -8.03 -27.33 9.35
N ALA A 311 -8.12 -28.28 8.41
CA ALA A 311 -8.90 -28.11 7.18
C ALA A 311 -10.40 -27.94 7.46
N GLU A 312 -10.98 -28.82 8.27
CA GLU A 312 -12.39 -28.73 8.65
C GLU A 312 -12.73 -27.42 9.36
N TYR A 313 -11.86 -26.98 10.27
CA TYR A 313 -12.03 -25.69 10.94
C TYR A 313 -12.05 -24.53 9.93
N ALA A 314 -11.05 -24.47 9.04
CA ALA A 314 -10.94 -23.39 8.09
C ALA A 314 -12.10 -23.34 7.08
N TYR A 315 -12.56 -24.49 6.57
CA TYR A 315 -13.74 -24.53 5.70
C TYR A 315 -15.01 -24.10 6.42
N ARG A 316 -15.19 -24.46 7.70
CA ARG A 316 -16.34 -24.01 8.49
C ARG A 316 -16.33 -22.50 8.71
N GLU A 317 -15.17 -21.89 8.92
CA GLU A 317 -15.06 -20.43 8.99
C GLU A 317 -15.40 -19.76 7.65
N ALA A 318 -14.95 -20.31 6.53
CA ALA A 318 -15.34 -19.82 5.20
C ALA A 318 -16.88 -19.87 5.01
N ILE A 319 -17.52 -20.99 5.35
CA ILE A 319 -18.99 -21.15 5.29
C ILE A 319 -19.71 -20.18 6.24
N ARG A 320 -19.17 -19.94 7.44
CA ARG A 320 -19.74 -18.96 8.38
C ARG A 320 -19.72 -17.55 7.78
N LEU A 321 -18.60 -17.17 7.16
CA LEU A 321 -18.43 -15.85 6.54
C LEU A 321 -19.32 -15.68 5.31
N GLU A 322 -19.53 -16.72 4.51
CA GLU A 322 -20.53 -16.72 3.42
C GLU A 322 -21.93 -16.37 3.95
N GLN A 323 -22.33 -16.97 5.08
CA GLN A 323 -23.62 -16.68 5.72
C GLN A 323 -23.71 -15.25 6.30
N GLU A 324 -22.56 -14.64 6.59
CA GLU A 324 -22.44 -13.25 7.04
C GLU A 324 -22.31 -12.25 5.87
N GLY A 325 -22.36 -12.72 4.62
CA GLY A 325 -22.37 -11.90 3.41
C GLY A 325 -21.03 -11.82 2.67
N SER A 326 -20.05 -12.66 3.00
CA SER A 326 -18.83 -12.84 2.20
C SER A 326 -19.12 -13.56 0.86
N PHE A 327 -18.13 -13.59 -0.03
CA PHE A 327 -18.26 -14.26 -1.33
C PHE A 327 -18.42 -15.79 -1.17
N GLU A 328 -19.21 -16.40 -2.06
CA GLU A 328 -19.31 -17.87 -2.13
C GLU A 328 -17.95 -18.47 -2.52
N THR A 329 -17.46 -19.40 -1.71
CA THR A 329 -16.18 -20.09 -1.88
C THR A 329 -16.33 -21.55 -2.29
N GLY A 330 -17.51 -22.14 -2.10
CA GLY A 330 -17.72 -23.59 -2.30
C GLY A 330 -17.15 -24.47 -1.18
N ALA A 331 -16.79 -23.88 -0.04
CA ALA A 331 -16.28 -24.59 1.14
C ALA A 331 -17.25 -25.67 1.65
N ASP A 332 -18.56 -25.49 1.49
CA ASP A 332 -19.60 -26.47 1.84
C ASP A 332 -19.45 -27.79 1.05
N LYS A 333 -19.22 -27.69 -0.26
CA LYS A 333 -19.01 -28.82 -1.16
C LYS A 333 -17.71 -29.54 -0.83
N VAL A 334 -16.64 -28.78 -0.56
CA VAL A 334 -15.33 -29.34 -0.19
C VAL A 334 -15.41 -30.06 1.14
N LEU A 335 -16.04 -29.45 2.15
CA LEU A 335 -16.24 -30.04 3.48
C LEU A 335 -17.05 -31.35 3.40
N ALA A 336 -18.10 -31.39 2.58
CA ALA A 336 -18.89 -32.62 2.36
C ALA A 336 -18.08 -33.76 1.73
N LEU A 337 -17.07 -33.45 0.91
CA LEU A 337 -16.21 -34.43 0.24
C LEU A 337 -15.00 -34.87 1.09
N MET A 338 -14.69 -34.18 2.19
CA MET A 338 -13.51 -34.47 3.02
C MET A 338 -13.38 -35.94 3.47
N PRO A 339 -14.45 -36.64 3.93
CA PRO A 339 -14.31 -38.04 4.33
C PRO A 339 -13.86 -38.96 3.19
N LEU A 340 -14.29 -38.67 1.96
CA LEU A 340 -13.86 -39.41 0.77
C LEU A 340 -12.40 -39.07 0.43
N ARG A 341 -12.04 -37.78 0.43
CA ARG A 341 -10.68 -37.33 0.13
C ARG A 341 -9.65 -37.87 1.12
N ARG A 342 -9.99 -37.93 2.41
CA ARG A 342 -9.18 -38.59 3.45
C ARG A 342 -8.95 -40.06 3.14
N ARG A 343 -9.99 -40.81 2.79
CA ARG A 343 -9.86 -42.24 2.40
C ARG A 343 -9.00 -42.42 1.16
N LEU A 344 -9.15 -41.57 0.15
CA LEU A 344 -8.33 -41.61 -1.06
C LEU A 344 -6.86 -41.34 -0.73
N ARG A 345 -6.57 -40.37 0.14
CA ARG A 345 -5.22 -40.07 0.62
C ARG A 345 -4.61 -41.25 1.38
N GLU A 346 -5.39 -41.92 2.24
CA GLU A 346 -4.98 -43.15 2.95
C GLU A 346 -4.69 -44.31 1.98
N GLN A 347 -5.35 -44.34 0.82
CA GLN A 347 -5.09 -45.29 -0.27
C GLN A 347 -3.89 -44.89 -1.17
N GLY A 348 -3.17 -43.83 -0.80
CA GLY A 348 -1.99 -43.36 -1.53
C GLY A 348 -2.32 -42.50 -2.76
N GLN A 349 -3.56 -42.06 -2.94
CA GLN A 349 -3.89 -41.10 -3.99
C GLN A 349 -3.28 -39.73 -3.66
N PRO A 350 -2.67 -39.04 -4.64
CA PRO A 350 -2.14 -37.71 -4.43
C PRO A 350 -3.27 -36.71 -4.14
N PHE A 351 -2.90 -35.60 -3.51
CA PHE A 351 -3.82 -34.50 -3.28
C PHE A 351 -4.09 -33.83 -4.62
N SER A 352 -5.36 -33.58 -4.91
CA SER A 352 -5.78 -32.74 -6.03
C SER A 352 -6.83 -31.75 -5.53
N ARG A 353 -6.59 -30.47 -5.77
CA ARG A 353 -7.61 -29.46 -5.52
C ARG A 353 -8.66 -29.49 -6.64
N VAL A 354 -9.89 -29.10 -6.32
CA VAL A 354 -10.89 -28.82 -7.34
C VAL A 354 -10.48 -27.51 -8.03
N SER A 355 -10.59 -27.46 -9.36
CA SER A 355 -10.29 -26.25 -10.13
C SER A 355 -11.39 -25.23 -9.90
N GLU A 356 -11.23 -24.38 -8.89
CA GLU A 356 -12.07 -23.20 -8.67
C GLU A 356 -11.31 -21.92 -9.02
N GLY A 357 -12.06 -20.92 -9.48
CA GLY A 357 -11.56 -19.67 -10.07
C GLY A 357 -10.83 -18.76 -9.07
N TRP A 358 -10.04 -17.83 -9.61
CA TRP A 358 -9.29 -16.84 -8.84
C TRP A 358 -10.22 -15.72 -8.34
N PRO A 359 -10.21 -15.32 -7.05
CA PRO A 359 -11.15 -14.31 -6.54
C PRO A 359 -11.02 -12.93 -7.19
N TRP A 360 -9.85 -12.64 -7.78
CA TRP A 360 -9.55 -11.37 -8.46
C TRP A 360 -9.49 -11.53 -9.99
N SER A 361 -9.96 -12.66 -10.54
CA SER A 361 -10.26 -12.69 -11.98
C SER A 361 -11.39 -11.70 -12.20
N ARG A 362 -11.18 -10.69 -13.06
CA ARG A 362 -12.24 -9.75 -13.44
C ARG A 362 -13.50 -10.57 -13.74
N SER A 363 -14.56 -10.34 -12.97
CA SER A 363 -15.86 -10.90 -13.28
C SER A 363 -16.23 -10.38 -14.66
N GLU A 364 -16.09 -11.21 -15.69
CA GLU A 364 -16.83 -10.99 -16.92
C GLU A 364 -18.30 -11.19 -16.59
N THR A 365 -18.97 -10.07 -16.29
CA THR A 365 -20.40 -9.85 -16.54
C THR A 365 -20.58 -8.46 -17.09
#